data_AF-A0A453Q4M7-F1
#
_entry.id   AF-A0A453Q4M7-F1
#
_cell.length_a   1.000
_cell.length_b   1.000
_cell.length_c   1.000
_cell.angle_alpha   90.00
_cell.angle_beta   90.00
_cell.angle_gamma   90.00
#
_symmetry.space_group_name_H-M   'P 1'
#
loop_
_entity.id
_entity.type
_entity.pdbx_description
1 polymer ?
#
loop_
_entity_poly.entity_id
_entity_poly.type
_entity_poly.pdbx_seq_one_letter_code
_entity_poly.pdbx_strand_id
1 'polypeptide(L)'
;MMIDENWYIVGGGDNASGSTDTIVMNASKFVWSVVTTVSVRDRLACEGLTLCSTTVDGEKFLIAFGGYNGKYNNEIFVMKPKPRNFVQPRLFQSPAAAAAAASVKAAYAVITATDEKTKDIVATDDLDVKRAEPGSSSKQMVAEIDALNGEKGELESRLAEVRTENSKLKDKLDMVKLSYNELTKKELRSVENQLAAEGSRCQKLESQIAAAHKRLESASSLENELEALQQQISQAEQTMTTSQRRKSGGVWKWVGGSAEVSDNE
;
A
#
# COMPACT_ATOMS: atom_id res chain seq x y z
N MET A 1 0.00 13.78 -1.44
CA MET A 1 -0.83 15.00 -1.32
C MET A 1 -1.13 15.56 -2.71
N MET A 2 -2.37 15.94 -3.00
CA MET A 2 -2.73 16.58 -4.28
C MET A 2 -2.61 18.10 -4.17
N ILE A 3 -1.90 18.71 -5.11
CA ILE A 3 -1.88 20.17 -5.32
C ILE A 3 -2.08 20.41 -6.81
N ASP A 4 -3.20 21.02 -7.17
CA ASP A 4 -3.66 21.14 -8.56
C ASP A 4 -3.77 19.77 -9.23
N GLU A 5 -3.14 19.58 -10.39
CA GLU A 5 -3.10 18.32 -11.13
C GLU A 5 -1.94 17.41 -10.71
N ASN A 6 -1.17 17.79 -9.69
CA ASN A 6 0.07 17.13 -9.34
C ASN A 6 -0.06 16.40 -7.99
N TRP A 7 0.27 15.11 -7.98
CA TRP A 7 0.32 14.28 -6.79
C TRP A 7 1.74 14.22 -6.25
N TYR A 8 1.97 14.83 -5.09
CA TYR A 8 3.28 14.87 -4.42
C TYR A 8 3.41 13.75 -3.39
N ILE A 9 4.56 13.09 -3.42
CA ILE A 9 4.97 12.07 -2.45
C ILE A 9 6.34 12.49 -1.91
N VAL A 10 6.45 12.58 -0.59
CA VAL A 10 7.65 13.05 0.13
C VAL A 10 7.99 12.02 1.20
N GLY A 11 9.26 11.68 1.32
CA GLY A 11 9.77 10.75 2.34
C GLY A 11 9.34 9.30 2.10
N GLY A 12 9.29 8.53 3.19
CA GLY A 12 9.21 7.07 3.18
C GLY A 12 10.58 6.43 3.43
N GLY A 13 10.61 5.11 3.53
CA GLY A 13 11.83 4.35 3.84
C GLY A 13 11.66 3.40 5.01
N ASP A 14 12.80 3.00 5.58
CA ASP A 14 12.91 2.27 6.84
C ASP A 14 13.92 2.96 7.79
N ASN A 15 14.09 2.42 9.00
CA ASN A 15 15.02 2.93 10.01
C ASN A 15 16.50 2.94 9.57
N ALA A 16 16.83 2.31 8.43
CA ALA A 16 18.19 2.23 7.89
C ALA A 16 18.36 3.08 6.61
N SER A 17 17.29 3.34 5.87
CA SER A 17 17.29 3.97 4.55
C SER A 17 16.04 4.82 4.33
N GLY A 18 16.22 6.13 4.27
CA GLY A 18 15.16 7.08 3.93
C GLY A 18 15.05 7.30 2.41
N SER A 19 13.83 7.49 1.91
CA SER A 19 13.60 7.93 0.54
C SER A 19 14.00 9.39 0.38
N THR A 20 15.06 9.64 -0.39
CA THR A 20 15.63 10.97 -0.60
C THR A 20 14.88 11.78 -1.66
N ASP A 21 14.13 11.11 -2.52
CA ASP A 21 13.46 11.77 -3.63
C ASP A 21 12.06 12.20 -3.23
N THR A 22 11.78 13.48 -3.44
CA THR A 22 10.41 13.96 -3.52
C THR A 22 9.93 13.80 -4.95
N ILE A 23 8.96 12.90 -5.15
CA ILE A 23 8.42 12.61 -6.47
C ILE A 23 7.06 13.26 -6.65
N VAL A 24 6.76 13.61 -7.90
CA VAL A 24 5.47 14.15 -8.30
C VAL A 24 4.95 13.40 -9.52
N MET A 25 3.68 13.02 -9.48
CA MET A 25 2.94 12.52 -10.64
C MET A 25 2.03 13.62 -11.15
N ASN A 26 2.19 14.02 -12.42
CA ASN A 26 1.18 14.83 -13.08
C ASN A 26 -0.01 13.92 -13.47
N ALA A 27 -1.17 14.13 -12.87
CA ALA A 27 -2.36 13.29 -13.04
C ALA A 27 -2.99 13.45 -14.44
N SER A 28 -2.89 14.62 -15.06
CA SER A 28 -3.44 14.87 -16.39
C SER A 28 -2.60 14.22 -17.51
N LYS A 29 -1.27 14.21 -17.36
CA LYS A 29 -0.32 13.66 -18.34
C LYS A 29 0.17 12.25 -17.99
N PHE A 30 -0.14 11.76 -16.79
CA PHE A 30 0.39 10.50 -16.24
C PHE A 30 1.93 10.40 -16.31
N VAL A 31 2.63 11.51 -16.04
CA VAL A 31 4.09 11.58 -16.05
C VAL A 31 4.61 11.71 -14.62
N TRP A 32 5.52 10.82 -14.24
CA TRP A 32 6.26 10.87 -12.98
C TRP A 32 7.49 11.77 -13.09
N SER A 33 7.91 12.43 -12.03
CA SER A 33 9.14 13.21 -12.05
C SER A 33 9.68 13.41 -10.64
N VAL A 34 10.99 13.64 -10.53
CA VAL A 34 11.65 13.99 -9.27
C VAL A 34 11.67 15.51 -9.14
N VAL A 35 11.04 16.03 -8.09
CA VAL A 35 10.98 17.48 -7.80
C VAL A 35 12.30 17.95 -7.19
N THR A 36 12.77 17.20 -6.21
CA THR A 36 14.03 17.45 -5.50
C THR A 36 14.52 16.16 -4.85
N THR A 37 15.83 16.11 -4.62
CA THR A 37 16.49 15.04 -3.88
C THR A 37 17.17 15.66 -2.67
N VAL A 38 16.92 15.10 -1.49
CA VAL A 38 17.55 15.51 -0.23
C VAL A 38 18.64 14.52 0.17
N SER A 39 19.41 14.84 1.22
CA SER A 39 20.41 13.89 1.73
C SER A 39 19.76 12.69 2.44
N VAL A 40 20.46 11.55 2.53
CA VAL A 40 19.94 10.32 3.18
C VAL A 40 19.59 10.52 4.67
N ARG A 41 20.24 11.50 5.33
CA ARG A 41 19.97 11.84 6.73
C ARG A 41 19.13 13.11 6.88
N ASP A 42 18.52 13.56 5.78
CA ASP A 42 17.63 14.70 5.81
C ASP A 42 16.35 14.32 6.56
N ARG A 43 15.76 15.33 7.18
CA ARG A 43 14.52 15.22 7.93
C ARG A 43 13.32 15.04 7.01
N LEU A 44 13.44 15.38 5.72
CA LEU A 44 12.44 15.07 4.71
C LEU A 44 12.54 13.64 4.16
N ALA A 45 13.67 12.96 4.38
CA ALA A 45 13.88 11.56 4.04
C ALA A 45 13.55 10.66 5.25
N CYS A 46 12.36 10.82 5.83
CA CYS A 46 11.94 10.04 6.99
C CYS A 46 10.59 9.35 6.75
N GLU A 47 10.33 8.31 7.54
CA GLU A 47 9.08 7.57 7.53
C GLU A 47 7.96 8.36 8.18
N GLY A 48 6.72 8.13 7.76
CA GLY A 48 5.55 8.61 8.50
C GLY A 48 5.36 10.12 8.50
N LEU A 49 5.89 10.83 7.50
CA LEU A 49 5.63 12.25 7.32
C LEU A 49 4.14 12.51 7.06
N THR A 50 3.59 13.49 7.77
CA THR A 50 2.26 14.02 7.46
C THR A 50 2.41 15.16 6.48
N LEU A 51 1.64 15.13 5.39
CA LEU A 51 1.63 16.16 4.37
C LEU A 51 0.31 16.93 4.40
N CYS A 52 0.39 18.26 4.46
CA CYS A 52 -0.73 19.16 4.26
C CYS A 52 -0.41 20.20 3.17
N SER A 53 -1.43 20.87 2.63
CA SER A 53 -1.25 21.96 1.67
C SER A 53 -1.98 23.19 2.18
N THR A 54 -1.42 24.37 1.91
CA THR A 54 -2.04 25.66 2.25
C THR A 54 -1.86 26.64 1.11
N THR A 55 -2.72 27.65 1.05
CA THR A 55 -2.59 28.76 0.09
C THR A 55 -2.34 30.03 0.88
N VAL A 56 -1.23 30.71 0.60
CA VAL A 56 -0.85 32.00 1.20
C VAL A 56 -0.56 32.96 0.05
N ASP A 57 -1.20 34.13 0.06
CA ASP A 57 -1.07 35.16 -0.99
C ASP A 57 -1.30 34.65 -2.42
N GLY A 58 -2.24 33.71 -2.59
CA GLY A 58 -2.56 33.08 -3.88
C GLY A 58 -1.57 32.00 -4.33
N GLU A 59 -0.51 31.74 -3.56
CA GLU A 59 0.47 30.71 -3.84
C GLU A 59 0.22 29.46 -2.99
N LYS A 60 0.33 28.27 -3.61
CA LYS A 60 0.17 27.00 -2.91
C LYS A 60 1.50 26.52 -2.35
N PHE A 61 1.46 26.09 -1.10
CA PHE A 61 2.60 25.52 -0.37
C PHE A 61 2.30 24.09 0.03
N LEU A 62 3.32 23.23 -0.06
CA LEU A 62 3.32 21.89 0.49
C LEU A 62 4.00 21.94 1.85
N ILE A 63 3.31 21.49 2.88
CA ILE A 63 3.82 21.46 4.25
C ILE A 63 4.03 20.00 4.64
N ALA A 64 5.21 19.69 5.17
CA ALA A 64 5.53 18.39 5.75
C ALA A 64 5.84 18.55 7.24
N PHE A 65 5.31 17.65 8.07
CA PHE A 65 5.53 17.65 9.51
C PHE A 65 5.61 16.22 10.04
N GLY A 66 6.41 16.05 11.09
CA GLY A 66 6.50 14.78 11.80
C GLY A 66 7.57 13.86 11.24
N GLY A 67 7.34 12.57 11.45
CA GLY A 67 8.14 11.48 10.89
C GLY A 67 9.24 10.94 11.80
N TYR A 68 9.82 9.82 11.37
CA TYR A 68 10.79 9.03 12.12
C TYR A 68 11.98 8.63 11.26
N ASN A 69 13.19 8.94 11.75
CA ASN A 69 14.46 8.51 11.15
C ASN A 69 15.46 8.22 12.28
N GLY A 70 15.20 7.16 13.05
CA GLY A 70 15.90 6.83 14.30
C GLY A 70 15.55 7.71 15.50
N LYS A 71 14.85 8.83 15.27
CA LYS A 71 14.24 9.70 16.28
C LYS A 71 13.02 10.42 15.69
N TYR A 72 12.06 10.75 16.55
CA TYR A 72 10.91 11.55 16.15
C TYR A 72 11.35 12.96 15.74
N ASN A 73 10.76 13.45 14.66
CA ASN A 73 10.98 14.79 14.16
C ASN A 73 9.75 15.66 14.39
N ASN A 74 9.96 16.89 14.85
CA ASN A 74 8.91 17.88 15.10
C ASN A 74 9.13 19.17 14.28
N GLU A 75 10.04 19.15 13.31
CA GLU A 75 10.22 20.30 12.41
C GLU A 75 9.12 20.34 11.35
N ILE A 76 8.76 21.57 10.99
CA ILE A 76 7.78 21.87 9.94
C ILE A 76 8.56 22.35 8.73
N PHE A 77 8.39 21.65 7.61
CA PHE A 77 8.97 22.02 6.33
C PHE A 77 7.91 22.67 5.47
N VAL A 78 8.14 23.92 5.08
CA VAL A 78 7.27 24.66 4.14
C VAL A 78 7.97 24.71 2.80
N MET A 79 7.41 24.01 1.81
CA MET A 79 7.98 23.87 0.48
C MET A 79 7.07 24.57 -0.54
N LYS A 80 7.67 25.38 -1.41
CA LYS A 80 6.98 25.99 -2.55
C LYS A 80 7.19 25.09 -3.78
N PRO A 81 6.14 24.41 -4.29
CA PRO A 81 6.27 23.60 -5.49
C PRO A 81 6.52 24.53 -6.69
N LYS A 82 7.70 24.45 -7.29
CA LYS A 82 7.99 25.16 -8.54
C LYS A 82 7.69 24.23 -9.73
N PRO A 83 7.01 24.71 -10.78
CA PRO A 83 6.94 23.98 -12.04
C PRO A 83 8.35 23.99 -12.66
N ARG A 84 9.13 22.94 -12.43
CA ARG A 84 10.33 22.68 -13.23
C ARG A 84 9.90 21.99 -14.51
N ASN A 85 10.44 22.41 -15.64
CA ASN A 85 10.40 21.61 -16.87
C ASN A 85 11.25 20.37 -16.60
N PHE A 86 10.59 19.29 -16.17
CA PHE A 86 11.28 18.06 -15.79
C PHE A 86 11.92 17.43 -17.02
N VAL A 87 13.22 17.18 -16.94
CA VAL A 87 13.91 16.22 -17.81
C VAL A 87 13.15 14.90 -17.70
N GLN A 88 12.80 14.32 -18.85
CA GLN A 88 11.99 13.11 -18.95
C GLN A 88 12.38 12.09 -17.86
N PRO A 89 11.43 11.63 -17.04
CA PRO A 89 11.71 10.49 -16.17
C PRO A 89 12.12 9.31 -17.04
N ARG A 90 13.13 8.57 -16.59
CA ARG A 90 13.42 7.24 -17.12
C ARG A 90 12.26 6.33 -16.69
N LEU A 91 11.12 6.42 -17.37
CA LEU A 91 10.17 5.32 -17.40
C LEU A 91 10.97 4.11 -17.85
N PHE A 92 10.99 3.09 -17.01
CA PHE A 92 11.71 1.83 -17.19
C PHE A 92 11.82 1.49 -18.68
N GLN A 93 13.03 1.63 -19.22
CA GLN A 93 13.38 1.26 -20.58
C GLN A 93 13.35 -0.27 -20.68
N SER A 94 12.16 -0.87 -20.61
CA SER A 94 12.00 -2.25 -21.00
C SER A 94 12.10 -2.32 -22.53
N PRO A 95 12.81 -3.31 -23.10
CA PRO A 95 12.87 -3.50 -24.56
C PRO A 95 11.48 -3.56 -25.21
N ALA A 96 10.47 -4.03 -24.47
CA ALA A 96 9.07 -4.06 -24.90
C ALA A 96 8.46 -2.66 -25.07
N ALA A 97 8.71 -1.72 -24.14
CA ALA A 97 8.23 -0.35 -24.24
C ALA A 97 8.93 0.42 -25.38
N ALA A 98 10.22 0.17 -25.59
CA ALA A 98 10.98 0.76 -26.70
C ALA A 98 10.50 0.24 -28.07
N ALA A 99 10.22 -1.06 -28.18
CA ALA A 99 9.66 -1.65 -29.40
C ALA A 99 8.26 -1.11 -29.73
N ALA A 100 7.40 -0.94 -28.73
CA ALA A 100 6.07 -0.36 -28.91
C ALA A 100 6.13 1.12 -29.33
N ALA A 101 7.05 1.91 -28.76
CA ALA A 101 7.27 3.29 -29.17
C ALA A 101 7.84 3.38 -30.60
N ALA A 102 8.75 2.47 -30.96
CA ALA A 102 9.31 2.39 -32.31
C ALA A 102 8.27 1.97 -33.35
N SER A 103 7.39 1.02 -33.03
CA SER A 103 6.34 0.57 -33.95
C SER A 103 5.30 1.66 -34.20
N VAL A 104 4.92 2.43 -33.18
CA VAL A 104 4.03 3.60 -33.34
C VAL A 104 4.71 4.68 -34.18
N LYS A 105 5.99 4.98 -33.93
CA LYS A 105 6.74 5.97 -34.71
C LYS A 105 6.90 5.57 -36.19
N ALA A 106 7.11 4.27 -36.45
CA ALA A 106 7.16 3.73 -37.81
C ALA A 106 5.79 3.82 -38.51
N ALA A 107 4.69 3.51 -37.81
CA ALA A 107 3.35 3.63 -38.37
C ALA A 107 3.01 5.09 -38.75
N TYR A 108 3.34 6.06 -37.88
CA TYR A 108 3.12 7.49 -38.17
C TYR A 108 4.05 8.01 -39.30
N ALA A 109 5.29 7.51 -39.40
CA ALA A 109 6.19 7.84 -40.51
C ALA A 109 5.68 7.32 -41.87
N VAL A 110 5.03 6.15 -41.87
CA VAL A 110 4.40 5.60 -43.08
C VAL A 110 3.21 6.45 -43.51
N ILE A 111 2.36 6.87 -42.56
CA ILE A 111 1.19 7.72 -42.82
C ILE A 111 1.61 9.08 -43.40
N THR A 112 2.66 9.69 -42.84
CA THR A 112 3.19 10.98 -43.33
C THR A 112 3.90 10.86 -44.69
N ALA A 113 4.64 9.77 -44.93
CA ALA A 113 5.26 9.52 -46.24
C ALA A 113 4.25 9.16 -47.35
N THR A 114 3.08 8.62 -47.01
CA THR A 114 2.00 8.40 -47.98
C THR A 114 1.26 9.68 -48.36
N ASP A 115 1.27 10.69 -47.49
CA ASP A 115 0.64 12.00 -47.74
C ASP A 115 1.49 12.88 -48.69
N GLU A 116 2.83 12.77 -48.62
CA GLU A 116 3.74 13.54 -49.47
C GLU A 116 3.83 13.02 -50.93
N LYS A 117 3.42 11.78 -51.20
CA LYS A 117 3.61 11.14 -52.52
C LYS A 117 2.59 11.54 -53.61
N THR A 118 1.76 12.56 -53.38
CA THR A 118 0.79 13.06 -54.36
C THR A 118 1.05 14.49 -54.87
N LYS A 119 2.23 15.07 -54.61
CA LYS A 119 2.61 16.39 -55.14
C LYS A 119 4.03 16.37 -55.71
N ASP A 120 4.16 15.98 -56.98
CA ASP A 120 5.27 16.43 -57.83
C ASP A 120 5.06 15.98 -59.28
N ILE A 121 4.45 16.83 -60.12
CA ILE A 121 4.83 16.93 -61.54
C ILE A 121 4.62 18.39 -62.03
N VAL A 122 5.72 18.91 -62.62
CA VAL A 122 5.88 20.05 -63.54
C VAL A 122 6.15 21.44 -62.93
N ALA A 123 7.44 21.76 -62.86
CA ALA A 123 7.94 23.11 -63.09
C ALA A 123 8.39 23.25 -64.55
N THR A 124 7.96 24.31 -65.25
CA THR A 124 8.76 25.01 -66.28
C THR A 124 8.12 26.36 -66.63
N ASP A 125 8.98 27.38 -66.59
CA ASP A 125 9.01 28.68 -67.26
C ASP A 125 7.79 29.61 -67.35
N ASP A 126 7.98 30.75 -66.69
CA ASP A 126 7.95 32.13 -67.19
C ASP A 126 6.72 32.63 -67.98
N LEU A 127 6.13 33.72 -67.44
CA LEU A 127 5.66 34.94 -68.11
C LEU A 127 4.36 35.52 -67.51
N ASP A 128 4.52 36.76 -67.09
CA ASP A 128 3.61 37.90 -67.27
C ASP A 128 2.45 38.13 -66.27
N VAL A 129 2.51 39.33 -65.71
CA VAL A 129 1.52 39.93 -64.83
C VAL A 129 0.30 40.30 -65.65
N LYS A 130 -0.86 39.66 -65.40
CA LYS A 130 -2.16 40.24 -65.74
C LYS A 130 -3.34 39.70 -64.92
N ARG A 131 -3.92 40.64 -64.18
CA ARG A 131 -5.36 40.85 -63.95
C ARG A 131 -6.15 39.69 -63.33
N ALA A 132 -6.46 39.86 -62.04
CA ALA A 132 -7.48 39.09 -61.33
C ALA A 132 -8.86 39.19 -62.02
N GLU A 133 -9.38 38.04 -62.42
CA GLU A 133 -10.75 37.81 -62.88
C GLU A 133 -11.60 37.32 -61.68
N PRO A 134 -12.80 37.87 -61.40
CA PRO A 134 -13.58 37.53 -60.19
C PRO A 134 -14.34 36.19 -60.25
N GLY A 135 -14.21 35.41 -61.33
CA GLY A 135 -15.04 34.22 -61.57
C GLY A 135 -14.58 32.90 -60.93
N SER A 136 -13.31 32.79 -60.52
CA SER A 136 -12.72 31.53 -60.01
C SER A 136 -12.93 31.34 -58.49
N SER A 137 -12.88 32.42 -57.71
CA SER A 137 -13.00 32.40 -56.26
C SER A 137 -14.36 31.88 -55.77
N SER A 138 -15.44 32.18 -56.49
CA SER A 138 -16.79 31.76 -56.08
C SER A 138 -17.03 30.25 -56.21
N LYS A 139 -16.41 29.57 -57.19
CA LYS A 139 -16.55 28.10 -57.34
C LYS A 139 -15.71 27.33 -56.33
N GLN A 140 -14.52 27.84 -56.02
CA GLN A 140 -13.64 27.26 -55.00
C GLN A 140 -14.28 27.36 -53.60
N MET A 141 -14.89 28.51 -53.28
CA MET A 141 -15.58 28.73 -52.02
C MET A 141 -16.79 27.78 -51.82
N VAL A 142 -17.54 27.48 -52.88
CA VAL A 142 -18.68 26.53 -52.81
C VAL A 142 -18.20 25.10 -52.53
N ALA A 143 -17.14 24.65 -53.20
CA ALA A 143 -16.57 23.32 -52.95
C ALA A 143 -16.03 23.16 -51.52
N GLU A 144 -15.44 24.23 -50.97
CA GLU A 144 -14.96 24.26 -49.59
C GLU A 144 -16.12 24.23 -48.57
N ILE A 145 -17.23 24.92 -48.87
CA ILE A 145 -18.46 24.86 -48.04
C ILE A 145 -19.06 23.45 -48.03
N ASP A 146 -19.11 22.77 -49.18
CA ASP A 146 -19.63 21.41 -49.28
C ASP A 146 -18.75 20.41 -48.52
N ALA A 147 -17.42 20.54 -48.61
CA ALA A 147 -16.47 19.75 -47.83
C ALA A 147 -16.65 19.97 -46.32
N LEU A 148 -16.75 21.23 -45.88
CA LEU A 148 -16.97 21.58 -44.46
C LEU A 148 -18.32 21.05 -43.94
N ASN A 149 -19.36 21.04 -44.75
CA ASN A 149 -20.65 20.46 -44.38
C ASN A 149 -20.58 18.93 -44.23
N GLY A 150 -19.79 18.25 -45.09
CA GLY A 150 -19.50 16.82 -44.95
C GLY A 150 -18.76 16.52 -43.65
N GLU A 151 -17.67 17.23 -43.38
CA GLU A 151 -16.90 17.10 -42.13
C GLU A 151 -17.76 17.37 -40.89
N LYS A 152 -18.62 18.40 -40.93
CA LYS A 152 -19.56 18.71 -39.85
C LYS A 152 -20.49 17.54 -39.57
N GLY A 153 -21.05 16.89 -40.61
CA GLY A 153 -21.91 15.73 -40.45
C GLY A 153 -21.19 14.53 -39.82
N GLU A 154 -19.95 14.27 -40.23
CA GLU A 154 -19.12 13.22 -39.62
C GLU A 154 -18.80 13.51 -38.15
N LEU A 155 -18.47 14.76 -37.82
CA LEU A 155 -18.20 15.18 -36.45
C LEU A 155 -19.45 15.06 -35.56
N GLU A 156 -20.62 15.43 -36.07
CA GLU A 156 -21.90 15.25 -35.36
C GLU A 156 -22.21 13.77 -35.11
N SER A 157 -21.93 12.88 -36.07
CA SER A 157 -22.09 11.43 -35.91
C SER A 157 -21.15 10.86 -34.85
N ARG A 158 -19.85 11.19 -34.90
CA ARG A 158 -18.86 10.77 -33.89
C ARG A 158 -19.21 11.28 -32.50
N LEU A 159 -19.71 12.51 -32.41
CA LEU A 159 -20.13 13.11 -31.15
C LEU A 159 -21.38 12.41 -30.57
N ALA A 160 -22.31 11.97 -31.41
CA ALA A 160 -23.42 11.12 -30.98
C ALA A 160 -22.94 9.76 -30.46
N GLU A 161 -22.02 9.10 -31.18
CA GLU A 161 -21.41 7.84 -30.75
C GLU A 161 -20.72 7.96 -29.39
N VAL A 162 -19.82 8.94 -29.23
CA VAL A 162 -19.11 9.19 -27.97
C VAL A 162 -20.08 9.46 -26.82
N ARG A 163 -21.19 10.17 -27.07
CA ARG A 163 -22.24 10.37 -26.03
C ARG A 163 -22.87 9.05 -25.59
N THR A 164 -23.17 8.15 -26.53
CA THR A 164 -23.72 6.84 -26.18
C THR A 164 -22.71 5.98 -25.42
N GLU A 165 -21.43 6.01 -25.80
CA GLU A 165 -20.36 5.30 -25.09
C GLU A 165 -20.15 5.86 -23.69
N ASN A 166 -20.16 7.18 -23.53
CA ASN A 166 -20.03 7.83 -22.23
C ASN A 166 -21.19 7.43 -21.30
N SER A 167 -22.42 7.36 -21.82
CA SER A 167 -23.56 6.83 -21.06
C SER A 167 -23.33 5.38 -20.63
N LYS A 168 -22.88 4.50 -21.54
CA LYS A 168 -22.59 3.09 -21.22
C LYS A 168 -21.48 2.95 -20.18
N LEU A 169 -20.42 3.76 -20.28
CA LEU A 169 -19.32 3.76 -19.32
C LEU A 169 -19.78 4.24 -17.94
N LYS A 170 -20.67 5.24 -17.89
CA LYS A 170 -21.29 5.70 -16.65
C LYS A 170 -22.11 4.60 -15.98
N ASP A 171 -22.93 3.87 -16.74
CA ASP A 171 -23.70 2.74 -16.21
C ASP A 171 -22.78 1.63 -15.66
N LYS A 172 -21.70 1.29 -16.38
CA LYS A 172 -20.70 0.33 -15.91
C LYS A 172 -19.99 0.82 -14.64
N LEU A 173 -19.66 2.10 -14.56
CA LEU A 173 -19.03 2.69 -13.39
C LEU A 173 -19.95 2.59 -12.17
N ASP A 174 -21.25 2.88 -12.35
CA ASP A 174 -22.22 2.80 -11.26
C ASP A 174 -22.48 1.35 -10.83
N MET A 175 -22.50 0.40 -11.77
CA MET A 175 -22.54 -1.04 -11.48
C MET A 175 -21.33 -1.51 -10.65
N VAL A 176 -20.11 -1.10 -11.03
CA VAL A 176 -18.88 -1.44 -10.31
C VAL A 176 -18.84 -0.81 -8.93
N LYS A 177 -19.33 0.43 -8.78
CA LYS A 177 -19.44 1.08 -7.47
C LYS A 177 -20.39 0.32 -6.54
N LEU A 178 -21.55 -0.11 -7.06
CA LEU A 178 -22.51 -0.90 -6.28
C LEU A 178 -21.92 -2.24 -5.85
N SER A 179 -21.25 -2.97 -6.74
CA SER A 179 -20.63 -4.25 -6.40
C SER A 179 -19.47 -4.09 -5.41
N TYR A 180 -18.66 -3.04 -5.54
CA TYR A 180 -17.60 -2.71 -4.59
C TYR A 180 -18.15 -2.43 -3.18
N ASN A 181 -19.21 -1.62 -3.09
CA ASN A 181 -19.85 -1.32 -1.81
C ASN A 181 -20.45 -2.58 -1.15
N GLU A 182 -21.08 -3.45 -1.94
CA GLU A 182 -21.60 -4.73 -1.43
C GLU A 182 -20.48 -5.67 -0.96
N LEU A 183 -19.37 -5.77 -1.71
CA LEU A 183 -18.22 -6.58 -1.30
C LEU A 183 -17.61 -6.05 0.01
N THR A 184 -17.36 -4.75 0.08
CA THR A 184 -16.81 -4.09 1.27
C THR A 184 -17.69 -4.34 2.50
N LYS A 185 -19.02 -4.26 2.34
CA LYS A 185 -19.97 -4.52 3.41
C LYS A 185 -19.97 -5.98 3.86
N LYS A 186 -19.83 -6.93 2.92
CA LYS A 186 -19.73 -8.36 3.23
C LYS A 186 -18.44 -8.69 3.97
N GLU A 187 -17.32 -8.14 3.51
CA GLU A 187 -16.02 -8.34 4.16
C GLU A 187 -15.99 -7.77 5.57
N LEU A 188 -16.51 -6.55 5.78
CA LEU A 188 -16.62 -5.96 7.10
C LEU A 188 -17.42 -6.85 8.05
N ARG A 189 -18.60 -7.32 7.61
CA ARG A 189 -19.44 -8.22 8.40
C ARG A 189 -18.76 -9.56 8.70
N SER A 190 -17.97 -10.08 7.75
CA SER A 190 -17.19 -11.29 7.95
C SER A 190 -16.12 -11.09 9.03
N VAL A 191 -15.41 -9.96 9.01
CA VAL A 191 -14.41 -9.61 10.02
C VAL A 191 -15.05 -9.41 11.39
N GLU A 192 -16.21 -8.75 11.48
CA GLU A 192 -16.96 -8.60 12.73
C GLU A 192 -17.35 -9.97 13.33
N ASN A 193 -17.83 -10.90 12.50
CA ASN A 193 -18.17 -12.25 12.94
C ASN A 193 -16.93 -13.02 13.44
N GLN A 194 -15.80 -12.90 12.76
CA GLN A 194 -14.54 -13.51 13.18
C GLN A 194 -14.05 -12.92 14.51
N LEU A 195 -14.14 -11.61 14.66
CA LEU A 195 -13.75 -10.92 15.89
C LEU A 195 -14.64 -11.36 17.07
N ALA A 196 -15.95 -11.51 16.87
CA ALA A 196 -16.86 -12.03 17.89
C ALA A 196 -16.55 -13.48 18.28
N ALA A 197 -16.23 -14.33 17.30
CA ALA A 197 -15.82 -15.72 17.55
C ALA A 197 -14.50 -15.80 18.34
N GLU A 198 -13.49 -15.02 17.95
CA GLU A 198 -12.22 -14.93 18.67
C GLU A 198 -12.37 -14.33 20.07
N GLY A 199 -13.22 -13.30 20.23
CA GLY A 199 -13.55 -12.76 21.55
C GLY A 199 -14.15 -13.81 22.48
N SER A 200 -15.03 -14.66 21.96
CA SER A 200 -15.62 -15.78 22.71
C SER A 200 -14.56 -16.85 23.06
N ARG A 201 -13.62 -17.11 22.15
CA ARG A 201 -12.49 -18.02 22.38
C ARG A 201 -11.55 -17.48 23.47
N CYS A 202 -11.23 -16.18 23.44
CA CYS A 202 -10.42 -15.51 24.46
C CYS A 202 -11.08 -15.62 25.85
N GLN A 203 -12.37 -15.29 25.97
CA GLN A 203 -13.09 -15.42 27.25
C GLN A 203 -13.06 -16.85 27.80
N LYS A 204 -13.21 -17.86 26.92
CA LYS A 204 -13.10 -19.26 27.31
C LYS A 204 -11.71 -19.59 27.84
N LEU A 205 -10.65 -19.16 27.16
CA LEU A 205 -9.28 -19.38 27.60
C LEU A 205 -8.97 -18.65 28.92
N GLU A 206 -9.45 -17.42 29.09
CA GLU A 206 -9.33 -16.68 30.35
C GLU A 206 -9.99 -17.44 31.51
N SER A 207 -11.18 -18.00 31.30
CA SER A 207 -11.84 -18.83 32.33
C SER A 207 -11.03 -20.10 32.67
N GLN A 208 -10.38 -20.72 31.68
CA GLN A 208 -9.55 -21.91 31.88
C GLN A 208 -8.25 -21.57 32.63
N ILE A 209 -7.63 -20.44 32.32
CA ILE A 209 -6.44 -19.94 33.03
C ILE A 209 -6.79 -19.65 34.49
N ALA A 210 -7.91 -18.96 34.75
CA ALA A 210 -8.36 -18.69 36.12
C ALA A 210 -8.63 -19.99 36.90
N ALA A 211 -9.25 -21.00 36.27
CA ALA A 211 -9.47 -22.30 36.89
C ALA A 211 -8.15 -23.05 37.15
N ALA A 212 -7.16 -22.96 36.25
CA ALA A 212 -5.84 -23.56 36.43
C ALA A 212 -5.06 -22.90 37.57
N HIS A 213 -5.07 -21.57 37.66
CA HIS A 213 -4.47 -20.84 38.78
C HIS A 213 -5.08 -21.25 40.13
N LYS A 214 -6.41 -21.33 40.22
CA LYS A 214 -7.08 -21.81 41.44
C LYS A 214 -6.67 -23.23 41.85
N ARG A 215 -6.50 -24.13 40.87
CA ARG A 215 -6.02 -25.50 41.14
C ARG A 215 -4.58 -25.52 41.64
N LEU A 216 -3.73 -24.69 41.04
CA LEU A 216 -2.33 -24.56 41.46
C LEU A 216 -2.22 -24.06 42.90
N GLU A 217 -3.00 -23.04 43.28
CA GLU A 217 -3.09 -22.56 44.66
C GLU A 217 -3.50 -23.69 45.62
N SER A 218 -4.53 -24.47 45.28
CA SER A 218 -4.95 -25.60 46.12
C SER A 218 -3.89 -26.71 46.24
N ALA A 219 -3.12 -26.97 45.17
CA ALA A 219 -2.04 -27.96 45.19
C ALA A 219 -0.88 -27.51 46.08
N SER A 220 -0.53 -26.22 46.03
CA SER A 220 0.51 -25.65 46.91
C SER A 220 0.13 -25.72 48.39
N SER A 221 -1.18 -25.61 48.72
CA SER A 221 -1.66 -25.80 50.09
C SER A 221 -1.45 -27.25 50.57
N LEU A 222 -1.74 -28.23 49.72
CA LEU A 222 -1.53 -29.65 50.05
C LEU A 222 -0.05 -30.00 50.20
N GLU A 223 0.82 -29.39 49.39
CA GLU A 223 2.27 -29.56 49.49
C GLU A 223 2.79 -29.07 50.85
N ASN A 224 2.33 -27.90 51.31
CA ASN A 224 2.66 -27.40 52.65
C ASN A 224 2.17 -28.33 53.78
N GLU A 225 0.97 -28.91 53.65
CA GLU A 225 0.46 -29.88 54.62
C GLU A 225 1.30 -31.17 54.65
N LEU A 226 1.73 -31.67 53.49
CA LEU A 226 2.61 -32.84 53.40
C LEU A 226 3.97 -32.57 54.04
N GLU A 227 4.58 -31.42 53.77
CA GLU A 227 5.84 -31.03 54.42
C GLU A 227 5.68 -30.95 55.95
N ALA A 228 4.58 -30.37 56.44
CA ALA A 228 4.30 -30.29 57.87
C ALA A 228 4.15 -31.67 58.52
N LEU A 229 3.43 -32.59 57.87
CA LEU A 229 3.29 -33.98 58.33
C LEU A 229 4.64 -34.71 58.32
N GLN A 230 5.45 -34.51 57.29
CA GLN A 230 6.77 -35.14 57.18
C GLN A 230 7.73 -34.65 58.28
N GLN A 231 7.65 -33.37 58.64
CA GLN A 231 8.37 -32.82 59.80
C GLN A 231 7.88 -33.43 61.13
N GLN A 232 6.57 -33.59 61.31
CA GLN A 232 6.01 -34.22 62.52
C GLN A 232 6.45 -35.68 62.66
N ILE A 233 6.44 -36.46 61.57
CA ILE A 233 6.94 -37.85 61.56
C ILE A 233 8.41 -37.87 61.97
N SER A 234 9.24 -37.01 61.38
CA SER A 234 10.67 -36.92 61.70
C SER A 234 10.92 -36.59 63.18
N GLN A 235 10.13 -35.67 63.76
CA GLN A 235 10.21 -35.34 65.19
C GLN A 235 9.75 -36.51 66.06
N ALA A 236 8.64 -37.18 65.70
CA ALA A 236 8.14 -38.34 66.42
C ALA A 236 9.17 -39.49 66.44
N GLU A 237 9.82 -39.76 65.31
CA GLU A 237 10.90 -40.76 65.23
C GLU A 237 12.12 -40.37 66.09
N GLN A 238 12.52 -39.11 66.11
CA GLN A 238 13.60 -38.63 66.99
C GLN A 238 13.23 -38.75 68.48
N THR A 239 11.99 -38.43 68.87
CA THR A 239 11.53 -38.61 70.26
C THR A 239 11.40 -40.09 70.64
N MET A 240 10.98 -40.95 69.71
CA MET A 240 10.93 -42.40 69.90
C MET A 240 12.33 -42.99 70.05
N THR A 241 13.28 -42.66 69.18
CA THR A 241 14.68 -43.15 69.26
C THR A 241 15.39 -42.67 70.53
N THR A 242 15.17 -41.43 70.97
CA THR A 242 15.70 -40.92 72.24
C THR A 242 15.03 -41.55 73.47
N SER A 243 13.71 -41.81 73.41
CA SER A 243 12.98 -42.50 74.47
C SER A 243 13.35 -43.98 74.56
N GLN A 244 13.59 -44.63 73.42
CA GLN A 244 14.07 -46.01 73.32
C GLN A 244 15.51 -46.09 73.81
N ARG A 245 16.39 -45.14 73.46
CA ARG A 245 17.76 -45.04 74.02
C ARG A 245 17.78 -44.80 75.54
N ARG A 246 16.76 -44.15 76.10
CA ARG A 246 16.57 -43.99 77.55
C ARG A 246 15.97 -45.22 78.25
N LYS A 247 15.21 -46.07 77.55
CA LYS A 247 14.52 -47.25 78.11
C LYS A 247 15.13 -48.61 77.73
N SER A 248 16.08 -48.67 76.80
CA SER A 248 16.70 -49.90 76.31
C SER A 248 18.20 -49.93 76.62
N GLY A 249 18.52 -50.64 77.69
CA GLY A 249 19.70 -51.51 77.77
C GLY A 249 19.38 -52.92 77.27
N GLY A 250 18.49 -53.05 76.28
CA GLY A 250 17.97 -54.34 75.83
C GLY A 250 17.85 -54.38 74.31
N VAL A 251 18.67 -55.22 73.70
CA VAL A 251 18.80 -55.48 72.25
C VAL A 251 17.46 -55.89 71.65
N TRP A 252 16.96 -55.14 70.67
CA TRP A 252 15.90 -55.57 69.77
C TRP A 252 16.39 -55.44 68.33
N LYS A 253 16.51 -56.59 67.67
CA LYS A 253 17.01 -56.78 66.30
C LYS A 253 15.79 -56.88 65.39
N TRP A 254 15.61 -55.91 64.48
CA TRP A 254 14.57 -55.98 63.47
C TRP A 254 14.93 -57.00 62.39
N VAL A 255 14.00 -57.89 62.06
CA VAL A 255 14.09 -58.81 60.91
C VAL A 255 13.48 -58.08 59.71
N GLY A 256 14.33 -57.69 58.76
CA GLY A 256 13.90 -57.20 57.45
C GLY A 256 13.57 -58.39 56.54
N GLY A 257 12.31 -58.51 56.13
CA GLY A 257 11.91 -59.43 55.08
C GLY A 257 12.33 -58.86 53.73
N SER A 258 13.29 -59.50 53.06
CA SER A 258 13.49 -59.31 51.61
C SER A 258 12.50 -60.20 50.89
N ALA A 259 11.58 -59.59 50.14
CA ALA A 259 10.87 -60.27 49.08
C ALA A 259 11.63 -59.98 47.78
N GLU A 260 12.44 -60.96 47.36
CA GLU A 260 12.86 -61.07 45.97
C GLU A 260 11.60 -61.26 45.11
N VAL A 261 11.33 -60.31 44.21
CA VAL A 261 10.42 -60.53 43.09
C VAL A 261 11.29 -60.80 41.88
N SER A 262 11.25 -62.06 41.48
CA SER A 262 11.80 -62.64 40.27
C SER A 262 11.35 -61.91 39.01
N ASP A 263 12.32 -61.63 38.13
CA ASP A 263 12.11 -61.42 36.70
C ASP A 263 11.33 -62.61 36.10
N ASN A 264 10.32 -62.32 35.28
CA ASN A 264 9.89 -63.19 34.18
C ASN A 264 9.10 -62.38 33.13
N GLU A 265 9.55 -62.59 31.88
CA GLU A 265 8.96 -62.37 30.54
C GLU A 265 7.64 -61.61 30.37
#